data_AF-A0A6J1WBY5-F1
#
_entry.id   AF-A0A6J1WBY5-F1
#
_cell.length_a   1.000
_cell.length_b   1.000
_cell.length_c   1.000
_cell.angle_alpha   90.00
_cell.angle_beta   90.00
_cell.angle_gamma   90.00
#
_symmetry.space_group_name_H-M   'P 1'
#
loop_
_entity.id
_entity.type
_entity.pdbx_description
1 polymer ?
#
loop_
_entity_poly.entity_id
_entity_poly.type
_entity_poly.pdbx_seq_one_letter_code
_entity_poly.pdbx_strand_id
1 'polypeptide(L)'
;MAAGASWEGFLEEATCSICLDYFQDPVLIPECGHNFCRDCLTRSWGTSESEASCPQCRQTFAPRSLLPNRQLARLVEETRRCGGPWGEEGGSFCSKHREPLKLFCKHHETLICLVCDRSIEHEGHRVIPAEEAVQEYQ
;
A
#
# COMPACT_ATOMS: atom_id res chain seq x y z
N MET A 1 -16.61 27.22 -8.65
CA MET A 1 -16.98 26.09 -9.53
C MET A 1 -15.72 25.34 -9.94
N ALA A 2 -15.34 24.34 -9.17
CA ALA A 2 -14.75 23.08 -9.64
C ALA A 2 -14.92 22.14 -8.44
N ALA A 3 -15.72 21.10 -8.63
CA ALA A 3 -16.11 20.18 -7.58
C ALA A 3 -14.85 19.59 -6.93
N GLY A 4 -14.85 19.51 -5.59
CA GLY A 4 -14.00 18.55 -4.90
C GLY A 4 -14.36 17.19 -5.45
N ALA A 5 -13.56 16.71 -6.42
CA ALA A 5 -13.49 15.29 -6.68
C ALA A 5 -12.98 14.70 -5.37
N SER A 6 -13.91 14.14 -4.60
CA SER A 6 -13.59 13.43 -3.37
C SER A 6 -12.54 12.39 -3.76
N TRP A 7 -11.32 12.64 -3.29
CA TRP A 7 -10.17 11.76 -3.48
C TRP A 7 -10.50 10.35 -3.00
N GLU A 8 -11.50 10.18 -2.12
CA GLU A 8 -12.01 8.89 -1.61
C GLU A 8 -12.44 7.94 -2.74
N GLY A 9 -13.13 8.43 -3.77
CA GLY A 9 -13.55 7.59 -4.90
C GLY A 9 -12.38 7.05 -5.71
N PHE A 10 -11.30 7.84 -5.83
CA PHE A 10 -10.09 7.44 -6.53
C PHE A 10 -9.26 6.41 -5.74
N LEU A 11 -9.34 6.43 -4.41
CA LEU A 11 -8.64 5.48 -3.54
C LEU A 11 -9.26 4.09 -3.61
N GLU A 12 -10.59 4.01 -3.62
CA GLU A 12 -11.29 2.72 -3.79
C GLU A 12 -10.89 2.07 -5.13
N GLU A 13 -10.77 2.85 -6.20
CA GLU A 13 -10.31 2.37 -7.51
C GLU A 13 -8.83 1.92 -7.54
N ALA A 14 -8.04 2.34 -6.56
CA ALA A 14 -6.61 2.00 -6.42
C ALA A 14 -6.34 0.84 -5.43
N THR A 15 -7.39 0.15 -4.97
CA THR A 15 -7.29 -0.97 -4.02
C THR A 15 -7.45 -2.34 -4.68
N CYS A 16 -6.70 -3.32 -4.19
CA CYS A 16 -6.83 -4.71 -4.60
C CYS A 16 -7.96 -5.38 -3.82
N SER A 17 -8.94 -5.96 -4.53
CA SER A 17 -10.07 -6.66 -3.92
C SER A 17 -9.74 -7.98 -3.21
N ILE A 18 -8.47 -8.44 -3.26
CA ILE A 18 -8.01 -9.64 -2.56
C ILE A 18 -7.42 -9.29 -1.19
N CYS A 19 -6.46 -8.35 -1.13
CA CYS A 19 -5.82 -7.94 0.13
C CYS A 19 -6.48 -6.74 0.80
N LEU A 20 -7.41 -6.07 0.11
CA LEU A 20 -8.12 -4.87 0.57
C LEU A 20 -7.16 -3.71 0.92
N ASP A 21 -6.04 -3.63 0.21
CA ASP A 21 -5.01 -2.60 0.35
C ASP A 21 -4.64 -2.07 -1.04
N TYR A 22 -3.92 -0.94 -1.12
CA TYR A 22 -3.46 -0.37 -2.37
C TYR A 22 -2.64 -1.37 -3.20
N PHE A 23 -2.79 -1.31 -4.52
CA PHE A 23 -2.08 -2.25 -5.39
C PHE A 23 -0.56 -2.22 -5.18
N GLN A 24 0.01 -3.41 -5.04
CA GLN A 24 1.45 -3.65 -5.00
C GLN A 24 1.82 -4.50 -6.21
N ASP A 25 2.63 -3.96 -7.12
CA ASP A 25 2.91 -4.56 -8.44
C ASP A 25 1.61 -5.01 -9.17
N PRO A 26 0.73 -4.06 -9.52
CA PRO A 26 -0.55 -4.38 -10.15
C PRO A 26 -0.36 -5.09 -11.50
N VAL A 27 -1.10 -6.18 -11.66
CA VAL A 27 -1.24 -6.93 -12.91
C VAL A 27 -2.67 -6.89 -13.40
N LEU A 28 -2.82 -6.85 -14.73
CA LEU A 28 -4.07 -6.85 -15.47
C LEU A 28 -4.29 -8.24 -16.09
N ILE A 29 -5.51 -8.76 -15.96
CA ILE A 29 -5.97 -9.92 -16.72
C ILE A 29 -6.56 -9.44 -18.06
N PRO A 30 -5.92 -9.67 -19.22
CA PRO A 30 -6.36 -9.10 -20.49
C PRO A 30 -7.75 -9.58 -20.95
N GLU A 31 -8.19 -10.76 -20.51
CA GLU A 31 -9.47 -11.38 -20.88
C GLU A 31 -10.67 -10.71 -20.20
N CYS A 32 -10.48 -10.04 -19.05
CA CYS A 32 -11.58 -9.38 -18.33
C CYS A 32 -11.28 -7.96 -17.84
N GLY A 33 -10.05 -7.48 -17.97
CA GLY A 33 -9.66 -6.12 -17.59
C GLY A 33 -9.52 -5.86 -16.09
N HIS A 34 -9.68 -6.87 -15.22
CA HIS A 34 -9.54 -6.71 -13.77
C HIS A 34 -8.07 -6.64 -13.35
N ASN A 35 -7.81 -5.86 -12.29
CA ASN A 35 -6.48 -5.60 -11.76
C ASN A 35 -6.33 -6.20 -10.36
N PHE A 36 -5.16 -6.78 -10.07
CA PHE A 36 -4.82 -7.39 -8.78
C PHE A 36 -3.35 -7.17 -8.47
N CYS A 37 -2.93 -7.23 -7.20
CA CYS A 37 -1.50 -7.36 -6.89
C CYS A 37 -0.99 -8.69 -7.47
N ARG A 38 0.20 -8.72 -8.05
CA ARG A 38 0.80 -9.96 -8.59
C ARG A 38 0.75 -11.10 -7.57
N ASP A 39 1.25 -10.84 -6.36
CA ASP A 39 1.31 -11.86 -5.30
C ASP A 39 -0.08 -12.36 -4.88
N CYS A 40 -1.06 -11.46 -4.85
CA CYS A 40 -2.43 -11.81 -4.49
C CYS A 40 -3.06 -12.71 -5.55
N LEU A 41 -2.87 -12.38 -6.82
CA LEU A 41 -3.40 -13.16 -7.93
C LEU A 41 -2.69 -14.52 -8.03
N THR A 42 -1.37 -14.57 -7.90
CA THR A 42 -0.59 -15.83 -7.91
C THR A 42 -0.97 -16.73 -6.75
N ARG A 43 -1.23 -16.19 -5.54
CA ARG A 43 -1.70 -16.98 -4.39
C ARG A 43 -3.14 -17.50 -4.57
N SER A 44 -3.95 -16.82 -5.39
CA SER A 44 -5.31 -17.25 -5.69
C SER A 44 -5.37 -18.42 -6.68
N TRP A 45 -4.28 -18.69 -7.42
CA TRP A 45 -4.18 -19.89 -8.24
C TRP A 45 -4.20 -21.12 -7.33
N GLY A 46 -4.96 -22.14 -7.72
CA GLY A 46 -4.98 -23.40 -6.99
C GLY A 46 -3.65 -24.14 -7.09
N THR A 47 -3.67 -25.43 -6.79
CA THR A 47 -2.50 -26.32 -6.88
C THR A 47 -1.90 -26.44 -8.29
N SER A 48 -2.58 -25.94 -9.33
CA SER A 48 -2.07 -25.90 -10.70
C SER A 48 -2.32 -24.55 -11.38
N GLU A 49 -1.33 -24.05 -12.13
CA GLU A 49 -1.43 -22.83 -12.95
C GLU A 49 -2.43 -22.99 -14.11
N SER A 50 -2.82 -24.21 -14.45
CA SER A 50 -3.77 -24.56 -15.52
C SER A 50 -5.23 -24.16 -15.25
N GLU A 51 -5.57 -23.79 -14.01
CA GLU A 51 -6.96 -23.47 -13.59
C GLU A 51 -7.11 -22.03 -13.09
N ALA A 52 -6.24 -21.12 -13.55
CA ALA A 52 -6.31 -19.73 -13.13
C ALA A 52 -7.62 -19.06 -13.60
N SER A 53 -8.36 -18.52 -12.63
CA SER A 53 -9.61 -17.80 -12.85
C SER A 53 -9.61 -16.48 -12.10
N CYS A 54 -10.23 -15.46 -12.68
CA CYS A 54 -10.33 -14.14 -12.08
C CYS A 54 -11.14 -14.23 -10.77
N PRO A 55 -10.61 -13.79 -9.62
CA PRO A 55 -11.34 -13.83 -8.36
C PRO A 55 -12.65 -13.00 -8.35
N GLN A 56 -12.76 -12.01 -9.24
CA GLN A 56 -13.92 -11.12 -9.32
C GLN A 56 -15.03 -11.62 -10.24
N CYS A 57 -14.68 -12.09 -11.45
CA CYS A 57 -15.67 -12.50 -12.46
C CYS A 57 -15.62 -13.98 -12.85
N ARG A 58 -14.67 -14.74 -12.28
CA ARG A 58 -14.43 -16.18 -12.55
C ARG A 58 -14.04 -16.51 -13.99
N GLN A 59 -13.75 -15.50 -14.82
CA GLN A 59 -13.23 -15.70 -16.18
C GLN A 59 -11.88 -16.41 -16.10
N THR A 60 -11.73 -17.50 -16.85
CA THR A 60 -10.46 -18.24 -16.96
C THR A 60 -9.47 -17.49 -17.83
N PHE A 61 -8.18 -17.53 -17.45
CA PHE A 61 -7.12 -16.89 -18.20
C PHE A 61 -5.82 -17.70 -18.11
N ALA A 62 -4.86 -17.42 -18.99
CA ALA A 62 -3.54 -18.04 -18.91
C ALA A 62 -2.65 -17.23 -17.93
N PRO A 63 -2.06 -17.80 -16.87
CA PRO A 63 -1.16 -17.07 -15.96
C PRO A 63 -0.04 -16.29 -16.65
N ARG A 64 0.45 -16.80 -17.79
CA ARG A 64 1.49 -16.17 -18.60
C ARG A 64 1.01 -14.97 -19.41
N SER A 65 -0.30 -14.74 -19.54
CA SER A 65 -0.88 -13.59 -20.25
C SER A 65 -1.00 -12.34 -19.38
N LEU A 66 -0.67 -12.40 -18.09
CA LEU A 66 -0.74 -11.25 -17.19
C LEU A 66 0.14 -10.09 -17.65
N LEU A 67 -0.45 -8.90 -17.70
CA LEU A 67 0.24 -7.68 -18.11
C LEU A 67 0.49 -6.77 -16.89
N PRO A 68 1.69 -6.22 -16.69
CA PRO A 68 1.92 -5.25 -15.64
C PRO A 68 1.18 -3.93 -15.94
N ASN A 69 0.43 -3.40 -14.97
CA ASN A 69 -0.26 -2.12 -15.10
C ASN A 69 0.57 -0.99 -14.47
N ARG A 70 1.58 -0.51 -15.20
CA ARG A 70 2.49 0.56 -14.72
C ARG A 70 1.78 1.89 -14.45
N GLN A 71 0.66 2.16 -15.13
CA GLN A 71 -0.10 3.39 -14.90
C GLN A 71 -0.77 3.32 -13.53
N LEU A 72 -1.44 2.21 -13.22
CA LEU A 72 -2.03 1.99 -11.90
C LEU A 72 -0.98 1.98 -10.79
N ALA A 73 0.20 1.40 -11.04
CA ALA A 73 1.33 1.45 -10.10
C ALA A 73 1.75 2.90 -9.80
N ARG A 74 1.92 3.74 -10.84
CA ARG A 74 2.25 5.15 -10.68
C ARG A 74 1.17 5.91 -9.92
N LEU A 75 -0.10 5.67 -10.22
CA LEU A 75 -1.21 6.32 -9.53
C LEU A 75 -1.21 5.98 -8.03
N VAL A 76 -1.02 4.71 -7.67
CA VAL A 76 -0.86 4.31 -6.26
C VAL A 76 0.33 5.01 -5.60
N GLU A 77 1.48 5.11 -6.30
CA GLU A 77 2.64 5.83 -5.78
C GLU A 77 2.37 7.33 -5.57
N GLU A 78 1.68 7.97 -6.50
CA GLU A 78 1.27 9.38 -6.40
C GLU A 78 0.28 9.58 -5.27
N THR A 79 -0.70 8.69 -5.11
CA THR A 79 -1.64 8.67 -4.00
C THR A 79 -0.94 8.55 -2.65
N ARG A 80 0.04 7.64 -2.54
CA ARG A 80 0.85 7.49 -1.32
C ARG A 80 1.72 8.71 -1.04
N ARG A 81 2.16 9.43 -2.09
CA ARG A 81 3.02 10.62 -1.99
C ARG A 81 2.25 11.91 -1.67
N CYS A 82 1.06 12.06 -2.24
CA CYS A 82 0.22 13.25 -2.05
C CYS A 82 -0.59 13.21 -0.75
N GLY A 83 -0.48 12.11 0.02
CA GLY A 83 -1.32 11.88 1.17
C GLY A 83 -2.74 11.57 0.72
N GLY A 84 -3.18 10.33 0.89
CA GLY A 84 -4.62 10.09 0.98
C GLY A 84 -5.25 10.94 2.11
N PRO A 85 -6.56 10.88 2.34
CA PRO A 85 -7.26 11.54 3.44
C PRO A 85 -6.76 11.20 4.85
N TRP A 86 -5.72 10.38 4.96
CA TRP A 86 -4.98 10.04 6.18
C TRP A 86 -3.60 10.71 6.30
N GLY A 87 -3.26 11.65 5.42
CA GLY A 87 -1.94 12.26 5.38
C GLY A 87 -1.92 13.66 4.80
N GLU A 88 -2.50 14.62 5.51
CA GLU A 88 -1.76 15.88 5.60
C GLU A 88 -0.47 15.57 6.38
N GLU A 89 0.60 16.29 6.01
CA GLU A 89 1.91 16.36 6.68
C GLU A 89 2.83 15.10 6.63
N GLY A 90 3.42 14.86 5.45
CA GLY A 90 4.88 14.64 5.34
C GLY A 90 5.51 13.41 6.01
N GLY A 91 4.78 12.31 6.18
CA GLY A 91 5.34 11.07 6.74
C GLY A 91 6.03 10.19 5.69
N SER A 92 7.31 9.86 5.88
CA SER A 92 7.96 8.74 5.18
C SER A 92 7.34 7.40 5.62
N PHE A 93 7.44 6.33 4.83
CA PHE A 93 6.88 5.00 5.16
C PHE A 93 7.94 4.06 5.73
N CYS A 94 7.56 3.24 6.69
CA CYS A 94 8.44 2.21 7.24
C CYS A 94 8.75 1.15 6.19
N SER A 95 10.03 0.89 5.90
CA SER A 95 10.40 -0.12 4.89
C SER A 95 10.02 -1.55 5.30
N LYS A 96 9.98 -1.85 6.61
CA LYS A 96 9.63 -3.19 7.15
C LYS A 96 8.11 -3.42 7.14
N HIS A 97 7.34 -2.44 7.63
CA HIS A 97 5.91 -2.61 7.91
C HIS A 97 4.99 -1.89 6.90
N ARG A 98 5.55 -1.01 6.06
CA ARG A 98 4.81 -0.18 5.09
C ARG A 98 3.76 0.76 5.71
N GLU A 99 3.84 0.97 7.01
CA GLU A 99 3.04 1.91 7.77
C GLU A 99 3.67 3.32 7.75
N PRO A 100 2.87 4.39 7.87
CA PRO A 100 3.39 5.75 7.97
C PRO A 100 4.27 5.90 9.22
N LEU A 101 5.41 6.56 9.05
CA LEU A 101 6.35 6.88 10.12
C LEU A 101 5.86 8.15 10.83
N LYS A 102 5.12 7.95 11.93
CA LYS A 102 4.55 9.04 12.75
C LYS A 102 5.21 9.18 14.11
N LEU A 103 6.19 8.33 14.41
CA LEU A 103 6.83 8.27 15.72
C LEU A 103 8.34 8.41 15.57
N PHE A 104 9.00 8.92 16.60
CA PHE A 104 10.45 9.06 16.69
C PHE A 104 10.96 8.34 17.93
N CYS A 105 11.86 7.38 17.72
CA CYS A 105 12.54 6.69 18.81
C CYS A 105 13.75 7.51 19.25
N LYS A 106 13.71 8.12 20.45
CA LYS A 106 14.84 8.91 20.98
C LYS A 106 16.10 8.09 21.24
N HIS A 107 15.98 6.77 21.43
CA HIS A 107 17.15 5.90 21.65
C HIS A 107 17.91 5.60 20.36
N HIS A 108 17.19 5.42 19.25
CA HIS A 108 17.76 5.07 17.94
C HIS A 108 17.86 6.28 16.99
N GLU A 109 17.40 7.44 17.44
CA GLU A 109 17.31 8.68 16.67
C GLU A 109 16.73 8.48 15.26
N THR A 110 15.65 7.69 15.17
CA THR A 110 15.06 7.29 13.89
C THR A 110 13.53 7.35 13.93
N LEU A 111 12.95 7.63 12.77
CA LEU A 111 11.51 7.60 12.57
C LEU A 111 11.02 6.15 12.47
N ILE A 112 9.98 5.83 13.23
CA ILE A 112 9.37 4.50 13.30
C ILE A 112 7.85 4.58 13.10
N CYS A 113 7.25 3.44 12.74
CA CYS A 113 5.79 3.30 12.65
C CYS A 113 5.21 2.71 13.94
N LEU A 114 3.89 2.71 14.07
CA LEU A 114 3.18 2.15 15.23
C LEU A 114 3.46 0.65 15.45
N VAL A 115 3.78 -0.09 14.39
CA VAL A 115 4.14 -1.51 14.51
C VAL A 115 5.56 -1.69 15.06
N CYS A 116 6.50 -0.81 14.67
CA CYS A 116 7.85 -0.79 15.23
C CYS A 116 7.84 -0.47 16.73
N ASP A 117 7.02 0.49 17.17
CA ASP A 117 6.89 0.88 18.58
C ASP A 117 6.49 -0.30 19.49
N ARG A 118 5.62 -1.19 18.98
CA ARG A 118 5.19 -2.41 19.69
C ARG A 118 6.12 -3.61 19.49
N SER A 119 7.19 -3.46 18.72
CA SER A 119 8.14 -4.54 18.45
C SER A 119 9.15 -4.65 19.59
N ILE A 120 9.68 -5.85 19.81
CA ILE A 120 10.75 -6.10 20.79
C ILE A 120 11.97 -5.19 20.54
N GLU A 121 12.24 -4.82 19.28
CA GLU A 121 13.32 -3.89 18.88
C GLU A 121 13.21 -2.50 19.55
N HIS A 122 12.00 -2.05 19.91
CA HIS A 122 11.78 -0.75 20.57
C HIS A 122 11.16 -0.88 21.96
N GLU A 123 11.14 -2.08 22.54
CA GLU A 123 10.56 -2.31 23.86
C GLU A 123 11.28 -1.48 24.93
N GLY A 124 10.52 -0.64 25.64
CA GLY A 124 11.04 0.23 26.69
C GLY A 124 11.82 1.46 26.20
N HIS A 125 11.92 1.69 24.87
CA HIS A 125 12.52 2.91 24.35
C HIS A 125 11.57 4.10 24.49
N ARG A 126 12.13 5.30 24.73
CA ARG A 126 11.33 6.52 24.73
C ARG A 126 10.98 6.90 23.30
N VAL A 127 9.71 6.74 22.97
CA VAL A 127 9.12 7.10 21.68
C VAL A 127 8.22 8.32 21.87
N ILE A 128 8.34 9.28 20.96
CA ILE A 128 7.50 10.49 20.91
C ILE A 128 6.89 10.66 19.52
N PRO A 129 5.80 11.43 19.35
CA PRO A 129 5.31 11.83 18.03
C PRO A 129 6.39 12.52 17.20
N ALA A 130 6.38 12.27 15.88
CA ALA A 130 7.36 12.85 14.97
C ALA A 130 7.30 14.38 14.95
N GLU A 131 6.12 14.99 15.06
CA GLU A 131 5.96 16.44 15.15
C GLU A 131 6.64 17.05 16.39
N GLU A 132 6.66 16.34 17.51
CA GLU A 132 7.29 16.80 18.76
C GLU A 132 8.83 16.70 18.68
N ALA A 133 9.35 15.79 17.86
CA ALA A 133 10.79 15.65 17.65
C ALA A 133 11.40 16.83 16.87
N VAL A 134 10.63 17.47 15.99
CA VAL A 134 11.07 18.63 15.20
C VAL A 134 11.38 19.85 16.08
N GLN A 135 10.79 19.93 17.27
CA GLN A 135 10.97 21.08 18.18
C GLN A 135 12.21 20.98 19.07
N GLU A 136 12.87 19.82 19.20
CA GLU A 136 14.02 19.65 20.10
C GLU A 136 15.40 19.66 19.42
N TYR A 137 15.46 19.78 18.09
CA TYR A 137 16.70 19.79 17.30
C TYR A 137 16.78 20.97 16.31
N GLN A 138 16.22 22.14 16.69
CA GLN A 138 16.53 23.42 16.06
C GLN A 138 17.59 24.19 16.85
#